data_AF-A0A6V7VY19-F1
#
_entry.id   AF-A0A6V7VY19-F1
#
_cell.length_a   1.000
_cell.length_b   1.000
_cell.length_c   1.000
_cell.angle_alpha   90.00
_cell.angle_beta   90.00
_cell.angle_gamma   90.00
#
_symmetry.space_group_name_H-M   'P 1'
#
loop_
_entity.id
_entity.type
_entity.pdbx_description
1 polymer ?
#
loop_
_entity_poly.entity_id
_entity_poly.type
_entity_poly.pdbx_seq_one_letter_code
_entity_poly.pdbx_strand_id
1 'polypeptide(L)'
;MLFLIFLSFKDEPFLLSKIISSSIVGKSQRVIDQVENFLRENEKTTMNLDVFKQRLEVIQTNIQWIQKNFNRLSQWFKKHNGKNGKISMFK
;
A
#
# COMPACT_ATOMS: atom_id res chain seq x y z
N MET A 1 9.83 -4.93 -20.59
CA MET A 1 9.95 -3.58 -20.00
C MET A 1 10.60 -3.61 -18.61
N LEU A 2 10.18 -4.48 -17.69
CA LEU A 2 10.78 -4.55 -16.35
C LEU A 2 12.27 -4.93 -16.34
N PHE A 3 12.66 -5.88 -17.18
CA PHE A 3 14.07 -6.27 -17.33
C PHE A 3 14.96 -5.09 -17.77
N LEU A 4 14.44 -4.19 -18.60
CA LEU A 4 15.15 -2.98 -19.02
C LEU A 4 15.30 -2.01 -17.85
N ILE A 5 14.23 -1.79 -17.06
CA ILE A 5 14.29 -0.96 -15.84
C ILE A 5 15.28 -1.56 -14.84
N PHE A 6 15.23 -2.87 -14.61
CA PHE A 6 16.18 -3.55 -13.74
C PHE A 6 17.63 -3.34 -14.21
N LEU A 7 17.92 -3.55 -15.50
CA LEU A 7 19.26 -3.34 -16.04
C LEU A 7 19.70 -1.86 -15.99
N SER A 8 18.79 -0.91 -16.22
CA SER A 8 19.08 0.52 -16.18
C SER A 8 19.40 1.04 -14.77
N PHE A 9 18.94 0.35 -13.73
CA PHE A 9 19.09 0.80 -12.33
C PHE A 9 19.76 -0.24 -11.43
N LYS A 10 20.36 -1.30 -11.98
CA LYS A 10 21.02 -2.37 -11.21
C LYS A 10 22.15 -1.83 -10.32
N ASP A 11 22.83 -0.79 -10.79
CA ASP A 11 23.96 -0.15 -10.11
C ASP A 11 23.49 0.96 -9.15
N GLU A 12 22.18 1.24 -9.11
CA GLU A 12 21.53 2.26 -8.28
C GLU A 12 20.42 1.62 -7.41
N PRO A 13 20.79 0.73 -6.47
CA PRO A 13 19.84 -0.12 -5.72
C PRO A 13 18.84 0.70 -4.90
N PHE A 14 19.25 1.86 -4.39
CA PHE A 14 18.36 2.77 -3.65
C PHE A 14 17.27 3.36 -4.55
N LEU A 15 17.63 3.81 -5.76
CA LEU A 15 16.68 4.38 -6.71
C LEU A 15 15.69 3.32 -7.20
N LEU A 16 16.18 2.11 -7.52
CA LEU A 16 15.34 0.98 -7.90
C LEU A 16 14.34 0.63 -6.79
N SER A 17 14.80 0.56 -5.53
CA SER A 17 13.93 0.34 -4.37
C SER A 17 12.87 1.42 -4.21
N LYS A 18 13.24 2.69 -4.42
CA LYS A 18 12.31 3.82 -4.35
C LYS A 18 11.23 3.74 -5.45
N ILE A 19 11.62 3.41 -6.69
CA ILE A 19 10.69 3.23 -7.82
C ILE A 19 9.71 2.09 -7.55
N ILE A 20 10.21 0.94 -7.10
CA ILE A 20 9.36 -0.22 -6.78
C ILE A 20 8.40 0.16 -5.65
N SER A 21 8.91 0.80 -4.60
CA SER A 21 8.10 1.24 -3.48
C SER A 21 7.00 2.21 -3.90
N SER A 22 7.30 3.23 -4.71
CA SER A 22 6.29 4.20 -5.14
C SER A 22 5.27 3.61 -6.10
N SER A 23 5.63 2.57 -6.84
CA SER A 23 4.75 1.91 -7.82
C SER A 23 3.79 0.92 -7.15
N ILE A 24 4.21 0.29 -6.06
CA ILE A 24 3.37 -0.63 -5.28
C ILE A 24 2.68 0.15 -4.16
N VAL A 25 1.47 0.59 -4.45
CA VAL A 25 0.61 1.36 -3.53
C VAL A 25 -0.77 0.73 -3.42
N GLY A 26 -1.35 0.78 -2.22
CA GLY A 26 -2.72 0.32 -1.98
C GLY A 26 -2.92 -0.31 -0.62
N LYS A 27 -4.17 -0.67 -0.34
CA LYS A 27 -4.60 -1.28 0.93
C LYS A 27 -5.68 -2.35 0.69
N SER A 28 -5.57 -3.09 -0.40
CA SER A 28 -6.57 -4.09 -0.81
C SER A 28 -5.91 -5.40 -1.19
N GLN A 29 -6.64 -6.51 -1.01
CA GLN A 29 -6.17 -7.84 -1.36
C GLN A 29 -5.80 -7.95 -2.85
N ARG A 30 -6.58 -7.30 -3.72
CA ARG A 30 -6.29 -7.24 -5.16
C ARG A 30 -4.87 -6.75 -5.49
N VAL A 31 -4.34 -5.79 -4.72
CA VAL A 31 -2.99 -5.27 -4.94
C VAL A 31 -1.94 -6.31 -4.52
N ILE A 32 -2.19 -7.05 -3.43
CA ILE A 32 -1.33 -8.18 -3.03
C ILE A 32 -1.30 -9.22 -4.15
N ASP A 33 -2.48 -9.65 -4.62
CA ASP A 33 -2.59 -10.68 -5.66
C ASP A 33 -1.88 -10.27 -6.96
N GLN A 34 -2.00 -8.99 -7.35
CA GLN A 34 -1.32 -8.44 -8.52
C GLN A 34 0.21 -8.47 -8.37
N VAL A 35 0.73 -8.08 -7.20
CA VAL A 35 2.18 -8.07 -6.94
C VAL A 35 2.71 -9.51 -6.84
N GLU A 36 2.00 -10.41 -6.17
CA GLU A 36 2.39 -11.83 -6.07
C GLU A 36 2.41 -12.53 -7.43
N ASN A 37 1.41 -12.28 -8.29
CA ASN A 37 1.39 -12.81 -9.65
C ASN A 37 2.56 -12.25 -10.46
N PHE A 38 2.81 -10.94 -10.37
CA PHE A 38 3.93 -10.31 -11.03
C PHE A 38 5.28 -10.90 -10.60
N LEU A 39 5.48 -11.16 -9.31
CA LEU A 39 6.70 -11.80 -8.79
C LEU A 39 6.87 -13.23 -9.31
N ARG A 40 5.77 -13.99 -9.41
CA ARG A 40 5.78 -15.35 -9.95
C ARG A 40 6.16 -15.38 -11.43
N GLU A 41 5.63 -14.45 -12.20
CA GLU A 41 5.93 -14.32 -13.64
C GLU A 41 7.37 -13.85 -13.90
N ASN A 42 8.00 -13.15 -12.93
CA ASN A 42 9.32 -12.52 -13.10
C ASN A 42 10.37 -13.02 -12.10
N GLU A 43 10.16 -14.20 -11.50
CA GLU A 43 10.90 -14.74 -10.36
C GLU A 43 12.43 -14.57 -10.49
N LYS A 44 13.00 -14.99 -11.62
CA LYS A 44 14.46 -14.91 -11.87
C LYS A 44 15.04 -13.50 -11.73
N THR A 45 14.26 -12.47 -12.05
CA THR A 45 14.71 -11.07 -12.03
C THR A 45 14.39 -10.39 -10.70
N THR A 46 13.38 -10.88 -9.97
CA THR A 46 12.88 -10.26 -8.74
C THR A 46 13.32 -10.96 -7.46
N MET A 47 13.86 -12.18 -7.53
CA MET A 47 14.22 -13.01 -6.36
C MET A 47 15.16 -12.31 -5.37
N ASN A 48 16.05 -11.44 -5.86
CA ASN A 48 17.04 -10.72 -5.04
C ASN A 48 16.58 -9.31 -4.63
N LEU A 49 15.32 -8.93 -4.89
CA LEU A 49 14.79 -7.60 -4.62
C LEU A 49 13.84 -7.63 -3.41
N ASP A 50 14.39 -7.57 -2.20
CA ASP A 50 13.62 -7.66 -0.95
C ASP A 50 12.57 -6.54 -0.78
N VAL A 51 12.72 -5.43 -1.49
CA VAL A 51 11.74 -4.34 -1.50
C VAL A 51 10.34 -4.83 -1.87
N PHE A 52 10.19 -5.83 -2.74
CA PHE A 52 8.87 -6.38 -3.06
C PHE A 52 8.21 -7.05 -1.85
N LYS A 53 8.97 -7.84 -1.09
CA LYS A 53 8.49 -8.49 0.14
C LYS A 53 8.09 -7.44 1.18
N GLN A 54 8.95 -6.44 1.38
CA GLN A 54 8.68 -5.34 2.31
C GLN A 54 7.39 -4.60 1.94
N ARG A 55 7.14 -4.34 0.65
CA ARG A 55 5.90 -3.68 0.21
C ARG A 55 4.67 -4.56 0.41
N LEU A 56 4.76 -5.87 0.18
CA LEU A 56 3.68 -6.81 0.47
C LEU A 56 3.31 -6.80 1.96
N GLU A 57 4.30 -6.87 2.84
CA GLU A 57 4.11 -6.81 4.31
C GLU A 57 3.42 -5.50 4.74
N VAL A 58 3.84 -4.37 4.16
CA VAL A 58 3.22 -3.06 4.42
C VAL A 58 1.75 -3.04 4.00
N ILE A 59 1.42 -3.59 2.83
CA ILE A 59 0.02 -3.65 2.36
C ILE A 59 -0.82 -4.56 3.26
N GLN A 60 -0.30 -5.73 3.63
CA GLN A 60 -0.98 -6.65 4.55
C GLN A 60 -1.24 -5.99 5.91
N THR A 61 -0.23 -5.32 6.46
CA THR A 61 -0.35 -4.57 7.73
C THR A 61 -1.42 -3.48 7.62
N ASN A 62 -1.47 -2.75 6.50
CA ASN A 62 -2.48 -1.73 6.26
C ASN A 62 -3.90 -2.31 6.20
N ILE A 63 -4.09 -3.47 5.56
CA ILE A 63 -5.38 -4.16 5.50
C ILE A 63 -5.83 -4.56 6.91
N GLN A 64 -4.96 -5.22 7.68
CA GLN A 64 -5.26 -5.62 9.05
C GLN A 64 -5.59 -4.43 9.93
N TRP A 65 -4.84 -3.33 9.80
CA TRP A 65 -5.10 -2.11 10.55
C TRP A 65 -6.46 -1.52 10.21
N ILE A 66 -6.82 -1.45 8.93
CA ILE A 66 -8.15 -0.98 8.51
C ILE A 66 -9.24 -1.89 9.09
N GLN A 67 -9.14 -3.20 8.90
CA GLN A 67 -10.14 -4.15 9.40
C GLN A 67 -10.35 -4.03 10.91
N LYS A 68 -9.26 -3.89 11.67
CA LYS A 68 -9.31 -3.77 13.14
C LYS A 68 -9.85 -2.42 13.60
N ASN A 69 -9.51 -1.33 12.92
CA ASN A 69 -9.74 0.03 13.43
C ASN A 69 -10.91 0.76 12.74
N PHE A 70 -11.41 0.27 11.61
CA PHE A 70 -12.44 0.97 10.82
C PHE A 70 -13.68 1.30 11.65
N ASN A 71 -14.23 0.33 12.37
CA ASN A 71 -15.44 0.56 13.19
C ASN A 71 -15.19 1.56 14.31
N ARG A 72 -14.05 1.46 15.00
CA ARG A 72 -13.66 2.38 16.07
C ARG A 72 -13.50 3.81 15.55
N LEU A 73 -12.82 3.97 14.43
CA LEU A 73 -12.64 5.27 13.77
C LEU A 73 -13.98 5.82 13.29
N SER A 74 -14.80 5.00 12.64
CA SER A 74 -16.14 5.39 12.18
C SER A 74 -17.03 5.90 13.32
N GLN A 75 -17.04 5.20 14.46
CA GLN A 75 -17.76 5.65 15.66
C GLN A 75 -17.17 6.94 16.24
N TRP A 76 -15.84 7.03 16.33
CA TRP A 76 -15.17 8.22 16.84
C TRP A 76 -15.48 9.45 15.98
N PHE A 77 -15.39 9.32 14.65
CA PHE A 77 -15.76 10.37 13.69
C PHE A 77 -17.24 10.73 13.80
N LYS A 78 -18.17 9.77 13.87
CA LYS A 78 -19.60 10.07 14.07
C LYS A 78 -19.85 10.90 15.34
N LYS A 79 -19.19 10.55 16.44
CA LYS A 79 -19.31 11.25 17.73
C LYS A 79 -18.80 12.70 17.69
N HIS A 80 -17.79 12.99 16.88
CA HIS A 80 -17.14 14.31 16.84
C HIS A 80 -17.67 15.18 15.69
N ASN A 81 -17.99 14.59 14.54
CA ASN A 81 -18.59 15.31 13.41
C ASN A 81 -20.08 15.60 13.63
N GLY A 82 -20.80 14.76 14.37
CA GLY A 82 -22.19 15.02 14.78
C GLY A 82 -22.35 16.18 15.77
N LYS A 83 -21.25 16.61 16.42
CA LYS A 83 -21.25 17.81 17.29
C LYS A 83 -21.07 19.12 16.51
N ASN A 84 -20.56 19.06 15.28
CA ASN A 84 -20.39 20.24 14.42
C ASN A 84 -21.64 20.54 13.55
N GLY A 85 -22.66 19.66 13.56
CA GLY A 85 -23.94 19.86 12.87
C GLY A 85 -25.01 20.59 13.68
N LYS A 86 -24.69 21.11 14.88
CA LYS A 86 -25.58 21.98 15.67
C LYS A 86 -25.15 23.46 15.64
N ILE A 87 -24.64 23.93 14.50
CA ILE A 87 -24.55 25.36 14.25
C ILE A 87 -25.67 25.72 13.29
N SER A 88 -26.61 26.53 13.82
CA SER A 88 -27.77 27.13 13.16
C SER A 88 -28.89 26.19 12.74
N MET A 89 -29.78 25.90 13.69
CA MET A 89 -31.20 25.90 13.36
C MET A 89 -32.03 26.26 14.59
N PHE A 90 -31.85 27.47 15.13
CA PHE A 90 -32.87 28.15 15.93
C PHE A 90 -32.70 29.67 15.78
N LYS A 91 -33.66 30.24 15.03
CA LYS A 91 -34.11 31.64 14.91
C LYS A 91 -33.09 32.72 14.57
#